data_AF-A0A1B9M8W6-F1
#
_entry.id   AF-A0A1B9M8W6-F1
#
_cell.length_a   1.000
_cell.length_b   1.000
_cell.length_c   1.000
_cell.angle_alpha   90.00
_cell.angle_beta   90.00
_cell.angle_gamma   90.00
#
_symmetry.space_group_name_H-M   'P 1'
#
loop_
_entity.id
_entity.type
_entity.pdbx_description
1 polymer ?
#
loop_
_entity_poly.entity_id
_entity_poly.type
_entity_poly.pdbx_seq_one_letter_code
_entity_poly.pdbx_strand_id
1 'polypeptide(L)'
;MKYLLLISLLCLSLQGCGQNEKQNNNPKFNIAEMEKSIIDKEKSYLYKIKYEHTDCSYEILVNDVLVITFFGLGNWSTSDGINKYILKPGKQTVTLRLYPQKN
;
A
#
# COMPACT_ATOMS: atom_id res chain seq x y z
N MET A 1 -11.16 71.42 11.06
CA MET A 1 -10.77 70.54 12.19
C MET A 1 -11.64 69.29 12.36
N LYS A 2 -12.95 69.32 12.08
CA LYS A 2 -13.86 68.17 12.30
C LYS A 2 -13.61 66.97 11.35
N TYR A 3 -13.23 67.24 10.11
CA TYR A 3 -12.91 66.19 9.11
C TYR A 3 -11.49 65.61 9.25
N LEU A 4 -10.60 66.30 9.96
CA LEU A 4 -9.21 65.83 10.18
C LEU A 4 -9.17 64.64 11.14
N LEU A 5 -10.08 64.62 12.14
CA LEU A 5 -10.29 63.50 13.04
C LEU A 5 -10.92 62.28 12.35
N LEU A 6 -11.76 62.51 11.33
CA LEU A 6 -12.39 61.41 10.58
C LEU A 6 -11.38 60.67 9.69
N ILE A 7 -10.40 61.38 9.13
CA ILE A 7 -9.37 60.81 8.25
C ILE A 7 -8.36 59.98 9.05
N SER A 8 -8.05 60.38 10.29
CA SER A 8 -7.17 59.62 11.19
C SER A 8 -7.74 58.25 11.60
N LEU A 9 -9.07 58.10 11.64
CA LEU A 9 -9.73 56.86 12.06
C LEU A 9 -9.76 55.81 10.92
N LEU A 10 -9.65 56.25 9.66
CA LEU A 10 -9.66 55.38 8.48
C LEU A 10 -8.31 54.70 8.22
N CYS A 11 -7.21 55.24 8.75
CA CYS A 11 -5.86 54.68 8.53
C CYS A 11 -5.50 53.51 9.45
N LEU A 12 -6.27 53.25 10.52
CA LEU A 12 -6.00 52.19 11.49
C LEU A 12 -6.49 50.80 11.05
N SER A 13 -7.31 50.72 9.99
CA SER A 13 -7.85 49.44 9.48
C SER A 13 -6.93 48.73 8.47
N LEU A 14 -5.74 49.27 8.18
CA LEU A 14 -4.80 48.69 7.20
C LEU A 14 -3.66 47.89 7.83
N GLN A 15 -3.63 47.71 9.15
CA GLN A 15 -2.68 46.80 9.80
C GLN A 15 -3.20 45.36 9.78
N GLY A 16 -3.35 44.81 8.57
CA GLY A 16 -3.49 43.37 8.37
C GLY A 16 -2.15 42.69 8.61
N CYS A 17 -1.89 42.27 9.85
CA CYS A 17 -0.86 41.26 10.12
C CYS A 17 -1.31 39.93 9.51
N GLY A 18 -0.52 39.37 8.60
CA GLY A 18 -0.85 38.05 8.06
C GLY A 18 -0.03 37.55 6.88
N GLN A 19 1.25 37.90 6.76
CA GLN A 19 2.18 37.11 5.96
C GLN A 19 3.17 36.43 6.90
N ASN A 20 2.71 35.37 7.57
CA ASN A 20 3.61 34.29 7.89
C ASN A 20 4.16 33.81 6.55
N GLU A 21 5.46 33.94 6.32
CA GLU A 21 6.10 33.19 5.25
C GLU A 21 5.64 31.75 5.41
N LYS A 22 4.82 31.27 4.47
CA LYS A 22 4.63 29.85 4.32
C LYS A 22 6.02 29.33 4.05
N GLN A 23 6.68 28.74 5.05
CA GLN A 23 7.75 27.80 4.78
C GLN A 23 7.17 26.88 3.73
N ASN A 24 7.71 27.02 2.52
CA ASN A 24 7.32 26.20 1.41
C ASN A 24 7.92 24.84 1.72
N ASN A 25 7.25 24.10 2.61
CA ASN A 25 7.40 22.68 2.80
C ASN A 25 6.79 22.01 1.56
N ASN A 26 7.26 22.38 0.38
CA ASN A 26 7.27 21.45 -0.72
C ASN A 26 8.12 20.30 -0.17
N PRO A 27 7.54 19.11 0.08
CA PRO A 27 8.36 17.96 0.40
C PRO A 27 9.39 17.89 -0.72
N LYS A 28 10.67 18.03 -0.36
CA LYS A 28 11.76 17.97 -1.33
C LYS A 28 11.66 16.58 -1.93
N PHE A 29 11.06 16.49 -3.12
CA PHE A 29 10.76 15.23 -3.78
C PHE A 29 12.10 14.64 -4.24
N ASN A 30 12.72 13.88 -3.34
CA ASN A 30 14.04 13.34 -3.53
C ASN A 30 13.91 12.01 -4.25
N ILE A 31 13.93 12.07 -5.59
CA ILE A 31 13.81 10.90 -6.46
C ILE A 31 14.81 9.81 -6.06
N ALA A 32 16.03 10.20 -5.67
CA ALA A 32 17.06 9.25 -5.23
C ALA A 32 16.72 8.50 -3.93
N GLU A 33 15.99 9.14 -3.02
CA GLU A 33 15.52 8.51 -1.77
C GLU A 33 14.35 7.55 -2.04
N MET A 34 13.46 7.92 -2.97
CA MET A 34 12.39 7.05 -3.44
C MET A 34 12.97 5.84 -4.19
N GLU A 35 13.90 6.05 -5.12
CA GLU A 35 14.61 4.98 -5.84
C GLU A 35 15.33 4.05 -4.86
N LYS A 36 16.04 4.58 -3.86
CA LYS A 36 16.68 3.77 -2.82
C LYS A 36 15.65 2.96 -2.01
N SER A 37 14.51 3.55 -1.66
CA SER A 37 13.44 2.84 -0.95
C SER A 37 12.79 1.74 -1.80
N ILE A 38 12.71 1.93 -3.12
CA ILE A 38 12.22 0.94 -4.08
C ILE A 38 13.24 -0.20 -4.23
N ILE A 39 14.53 0.14 -4.39
CA ILE A 39 15.62 -0.84 -4.53
C ILE A 39 15.81 -1.66 -3.24
N ASP A 40 15.73 -1.03 -2.06
CA ASP A 40 15.78 -1.76 -0.78
C ASP A 40 14.52 -2.61 -0.58
N LYS A 41 13.37 -2.20 -1.11
CA LYS A 41 12.17 -3.06 -1.20
C LYS A 41 12.37 -4.22 -2.17
N GLU A 42 13.11 -4.06 -3.27
CA GLU A 42 13.38 -5.09 -4.28
C GLU A 42 14.41 -6.13 -3.83
N LYS A 43 15.29 -5.81 -2.86
CA LYS A 43 15.98 -6.81 -2.02
C LYS A 43 15.02 -7.63 -1.13
N SER A 44 13.72 -7.42 -1.32
CA SER A 44 12.51 -8.09 -0.85
C SER A 44 12.72 -9.47 -0.25
N TYR A 45 12.24 -9.65 0.98
CA TYR A 45 11.88 -10.94 1.52
C TYR A 45 11.14 -11.77 0.47
N LEU A 46 11.66 -12.95 0.12
CA LEU A 46 11.04 -13.81 -0.88
C LEU A 46 10.07 -14.77 -0.20
N TYR A 47 8.78 -14.45 -0.25
CA TYR A 47 7.72 -15.26 0.32
C TYR A 47 7.27 -16.31 -0.70
N LYS A 48 7.31 -17.56 -0.27
CA LYS A 48 6.91 -18.72 -1.06
C LYS A 48 5.90 -19.55 -0.28
N ILE A 49 4.93 -20.13 -0.98
CA ILE A 49 4.12 -21.24 -0.47
C ILE A 49 4.70 -22.52 -1.04
N LYS A 50 4.95 -23.52 -0.20
CA LYS A 50 5.27 -24.88 -0.62
C LYS A 50 4.08 -25.77 -0.30
N TYR A 51 3.65 -26.57 -1.26
CA TYR A 51 2.48 -27.43 -1.11
C TYR A 51 2.65 -28.72 -1.90
N GLU A 52 1.91 -29.73 -1.45
CA GLU A 52 1.85 -31.05 -2.04
C GLU A 52 0.40 -31.53 -2.01
N HIS A 53 -0.01 -32.24 -3.05
CA HIS A 53 -1.36 -32.79 -3.16
C HIS A 53 -1.34 -34.20 -3.73
N THR A 54 -2.38 -34.96 -3.39
CA THR A 54 -2.64 -36.32 -3.87
C THR A 54 -4.13 -36.46 -4.12
N ASP A 55 -4.50 -36.64 -5.39
CA ASP A 55 -5.85 -36.97 -5.85
C ASP A 55 -6.95 -36.08 -5.25
N CYS A 56 -6.65 -34.78 -5.12
CA CYS A 56 -7.59 -33.81 -4.60
C CYS A 56 -7.62 -32.55 -5.46
N SER A 57 -8.82 -32.02 -5.68
CA SER A 57 -8.99 -30.71 -6.32
C SER A 57 -8.95 -29.62 -5.25
N TYR A 58 -8.28 -28.50 -5.53
CA TYR A 58 -8.10 -27.44 -4.56
C TYR A 58 -7.85 -26.05 -5.18
N GLU A 59 -8.06 -25.05 -4.35
CA GLU A 59 -7.65 -23.67 -4.57
C GLU A 59 -6.83 -23.18 -3.37
N ILE A 60 -5.76 -22.44 -3.62
CA ILE A 60 -5.03 -21.69 -2.60
C ILE A 60 -5.21 -20.20 -2.90
N LEU A 61 -5.70 -19.48 -1.91
CA LEU A 61 -5.87 -18.04 -1.94
C LEU A 61 -4.91 -17.37 -0.95
N VAL A 62 -4.39 -16.21 -1.32
CA VAL A 62 -3.61 -15.34 -0.44
C VAL A 62 -4.34 -14.00 -0.36
N ASN A 63 -4.76 -13.60 0.84
CA ASN A 63 -5.57 -12.39 1.06
C ASN A 63 -6.80 -12.34 0.14
N ASP A 64 -7.55 -13.46 0.09
CA ASP A 64 -8.76 -13.64 -0.74
C ASP A 64 -8.53 -13.56 -2.26
N VAL A 65 -7.28 -13.46 -2.72
CA VAL A 65 -6.89 -13.54 -4.14
C VAL A 65 -6.52 -14.97 -4.49
N LEU A 66 -7.11 -15.51 -5.55
CA LEU A 66 -6.80 -16.85 -6.06
C LEU A 66 -5.37 -16.90 -6.63
N VAL A 67 -4.53 -17.77 -6.06
CA VAL A 67 -3.10 -17.88 -6.42
C VAL A 67 -2.81 -19.17 -7.16
N ILE A 68 -3.33 -20.30 -6.66
CA ILE A 68 -3.12 -21.63 -7.23
C ILE A 68 -4.47 -22.32 -7.36
N THR A 69 -4.67 -23.04 -8.46
CA THR A 69 -5.83 -23.89 -8.71
C THR A 69 -5.36 -25.24 -9.25
N PHE A 70 -5.99 -26.31 -8.79
CA PHE A 70 -5.86 -27.62 -9.42
C PHE A 70 -7.20 -28.36 -9.33
N PHE A 71 -7.67 -28.89 -10.46
CA PHE A 71 -8.89 -29.69 -10.50
C PHE A 71 -8.60 -30.98 -11.27
N GLY A 72 -8.89 -32.11 -10.64
CA GLY A 72 -8.62 -33.44 -11.18
C GLY A 72 -7.92 -34.36 -10.19
N LEU A 73 -7.39 -35.45 -10.74
CA LEU A 73 -6.57 -36.44 -10.05
C LEU A 73 -5.10 -36.19 -10.41
N GLY A 74 -4.19 -36.54 -9.51
CA GLY A 74 -2.78 -36.24 -9.69
C GLY A 74 -2.02 -36.08 -8.38
N ASN A 75 -0.70 -36.19 -8.51
CA ASN A 75 0.25 -36.06 -7.42
C ASN A 75 1.32 -35.06 -7.81
N TRP A 76 1.50 -34.02 -7.02
CA TRP A 76 2.52 -33.00 -7.31
C TRP A 76 2.98 -32.30 -6.04
N SER A 77 4.27 -31.94 -5.99
CA SER A 77 4.87 -31.13 -4.94
C SER A 77 5.60 -29.94 -5.57
N THR A 78 5.30 -28.72 -5.13
CA THR A 78 5.89 -27.50 -5.73
C THR A 78 5.94 -26.33 -4.76
N SER A 79 6.53 -25.23 -5.24
CA SER A 79 6.57 -23.97 -4.53
C SER A 79 6.37 -22.78 -5.46
N ASP A 80 5.50 -21.86 -5.06
CA ASP A 80 5.16 -20.65 -5.80
C ASP A 80 5.48 -19.39 -5.00
N GLY A 81 6.03 -18.38 -5.68
CA GLY A 81 6.29 -17.07 -5.10
C GLY A 81 5.00 -16.28 -4.91
N ILE A 82 4.76 -15.77 -3.70
CA ILE A 82 3.51 -15.08 -3.34
C ILE A 82 3.68 -13.59 -3.03
N ASN A 83 4.89 -13.04 -3.16
CA ASN A 83 5.20 -11.63 -2.89
C ASN A 83 4.18 -10.65 -3.47
N LYS A 84 3.78 -10.87 -4.74
CA LYS A 84 2.84 -10.00 -5.45
C LYS A 84 1.43 -9.95 -4.85
N TYR A 85 1.09 -10.92 -3.98
CA TYR A 85 -0.20 -10.98 -3.29
C TYR A 85 -0.16 -10.42 -1.85
N ILE A 86 1.03 -10.00 -1.38
CA ILE A 86 1.26 -9.34 -0.08
C ILE A 86 1.37 -7.83 -0.32
N LEU A 87 0.23 -7.14 -0.43
CA LEU A 87 0.18 -5.72 -0.82
C LEU A 87 0.54 -4.76 0.32
N LYS A 88 0.38 -5.20 1.58
CA LYS A 88 0.63 -4.37 2.76
C LYS A 88 1.24 -5.20 3.89
N PRO A 89 2.09 -4.58 4.75
CA PRO A 89 2.57 -5.23 5.97
C PRO A 89 1.42 -5.63 6.90
N GLY A 90 1.66 -6.63 7.75
CA GLY A 90 0.72 -7.08 8.79
C GLY A 90 0.24 -8.51 8.58
N LYS A 91 -0.86 -8.88 9.26
CA LYS A 91 -1.46 -10.21 9.18
C LYS A 91 -1.89 -10.50 7.74
N GLN A 92 -1.39 -11.61 7.19
CA GLN A 92 -1.80 -12.16 5.91
C GLN A 92 -2.65 -13.41 6.16
N THR A 93 -3.60 -13.67 5.28
CA THR A 93 -4.44 -14.87 5.34
C THR A 93 -4.14 -15.77 4.15
N VAL A 94 -3.88 -17.04 4.41
CA VAL A 94 -3.84 -18.07 3.37
C VAL A 94 -5.06 -18.97 3.56
N THR A 95 -5.83 -19.18 2.48
CA THR A 95 -7.03 -20.02 2.50
C THR A 95 -6.84 -21.17 1.52
N LEU A 96 -6.97 -22.40 2.02
CA LEU A 96 -7.06 -23.61 1.22
C LEU A 96 -8.53 -24.00 1.10
N ARG A 97 -9.04 -24.14 -0.13
CA ARG A 97 -10.35 -24.72 -0.41
C ARG A 97 -10.14 -26.08 -1.07
N LEU A 98 -10.71 -27.12 -0.50
CA LEU A 98 -10.65 -28.49 -1.03
C LEU A 98 -12.00 -28.86 -1.64
N TYR A 99 -11.96 -29.51 -2.79
CA TYR A 99 -13.13 -29.96 -3.55
C TYR A 99 -13.04 -31.48 -3.71
N PRO A 100 -13.46 -32.26 -2.69
CA PRO A 100 -13.47 -33.72 -2.78
C PRO A 100 -14.46 -34.17 -3.87
N GLN A 101 -14.11 -35.22 -4.61
CA GLN A 101 -15.05 -35.83 -5.55
C GLN A 101 -16.15 -36.57 -4.77
N LYS A 102 -17.37 -36.55 -5.30
CA LYS A 102 -18.43 -37.43 -4.80
C LYS A 102 -18.10 -38.85 -5.25
N ASN A 103 -17.93 -39.75 -4.29
CA ASN A 103 -17.94 -41.20 -4.53
C ASN A 103 -19.36 -41.67 -4.85
#